data_AF-A9SYN5-F1
#
_entry.id   AF-A9SYN5-F1
#
_cell.length_a   1.000
_cell.length_b   1.000
_cell.length_c   1.000
_cell.angle_alpha   90.00
_cell.angle_beta   90.00
_cell.angle_gamma   90.00
#
_symmetry.space_group_name_H-M   'P 1'
#
loop_
_entity.id
_entity.type
_entity.pdbx_description
1 polymer ?
#
loop_
_entity_poly.entity_id
_entity_poly.type
_entity_poly.pdbx_seq_one_letter_code
_entity_poly.pdbx_strand_id
1 'polypeptide(L)'
;MASTIDFRHLDEGLGGAKRKRKRAEEEEAVELAAAEAMDVGEETKHASKRAAVAGDGQNKPVYGRPTYDGVLAGKVSGRKWKAHKTTRTSAMKVVGRKSTLEEKNREKEVKRAYKERMMELKEQIRASKVEKRKKNEERLRIKKENELRGQAVQKVTNPKTIKKMSKKQRKLLRPAPN
;
A
#
# COMPACT_ATOMS: atom_id res chain seq x y z
N MET A 1 -17.45 4.21 -6.33
CA MET A 1 -16.09 4.63 -6.70
C MET A 1 -15.15 3.61 -6.10
N ALA A 2 -14.49 2.81 -6.92
CA ALA A 2 -13.51 1.84 -6.43
C ALA A 2 -12.30 2.64 -5.91
N SER A 3 -12.14 2.71 -4.59
CA SER A 3 -10.94 3.22 -3.96
C SER A 3 -9.81 2.24 -4.28
N THR A 4 -8.93 2.63 -5.19
CA THR A 4 -7.69 1.92 -5.48
C THR A 4 -6.85 1.88 -4.20
N ILE A 5 -6.78 0.70 -3.60
CA ILE A 5 -5.92 0.44 -2.46
C ILE A 5 -4.47 0.69 -2.92
N ASP A 6 -3.78 1.63 -2.28
CA ASP A 6 -2.41 2.01 -2.63
C ASP A 6 -1.42 1.08 -1.91
N PHE A 7 -0.87 0.11 -2.65
CA PHE A 7 0.01 -0.93 -2.12
C PHE A 7 1.45 -0.48 -1.86
N ARG A 8 1.82 0.77 -2.20
CA ARG A 8 3.22 1.25 -2.07
C ARG A 8 3.75 1.26 -0.64
N HIS A 9 2.87 1.26 0.36
CA HIS A 9 3.23 1.32 1.77
C HIS A 9 2.69 0.14 2.60
N LEU A 10 2.14 -0.89 1.93
CA LEU A 10 1.84 -2.16 2.61
C LEU A 10 3.16 -2.91 2.80
N ASP A 11 3.77 -2.74 3.97
CA ASP A 11 4.87 -3.60 4.40
C ASP A 11 4.29 -4.97 4.73
N GLU A 12 4.21 -5.84 3.72
CA GLU A 12 3.64 -7.19 3.83
C GLU A 12 4.46 -8.13 4.72
N GLY A 13 5.56 -7.69 5.33
CA GLY A 13 6.34 -8.48 6.27
C GLY A 13 6.95 -9.77 5.69
N LEU A 14 6.72 -10.06 4.40
CA LEU A 14 7.46 -11.06 3.65
C LEU A 14 8.79 -10.41 3.27
N GLY A 15 9.83 -10.75 4.03
CA GLY A 15 11.22 -10.61 3.61
C GLY A 15 11.48 -11.45 2.35
N GLY A 16 10.96 -10.99 1.22
CA GLY A 16 11.03 -11.65 -0.07
C GLY A 16 12.48 -11.87 -0.46
N ALA A 17 12.84 -13.12 -0.69
CA ALA A 17 14.13 -13.51 -1.22
C ALA A 17 14.45 -12.62 -2.44
N LYS A 18 15.51 -11.83 -2.33
CA LYS A 18 16.06 -11.04 -3.44
C LYS A 18 16.66 -11.98 -4.48
N ARG A 19 15.83 -12.65 -5.27
CA ARG A 19 16.23 -13.23 -6.55
C ARG A 19 15.78 -12.26 -7.62
N LYS A 20 16.70 -11.42 -8.08
CA LYS A 20 16.52 -10.68 -9.33
C LYS A 20 16.39 -11.72 -10.45
N ARG A 21 15.18 -11.92 -10.96
CA ARG A 21 14.94 -12.77 -12.14
C ARG A 21 15.26 -11.95 -13.40
N LYS A 22 15.98 -12.55 -14.36
CA LYS A 22 16.27 -11.96 -15.67
C LYS A 22 14.97 -11.97 -16.48
N ARG A 23 14.66 -10.84 -17.11
CA ARG A 23 13.49 -10.58 -17.96
C ARG A 23 13.21 -11.64 -19.05
N ALA A 24 14.24 -12.36 -19.49
CA ALA A 24 14.15 -13.33 -20.58
C ALA A 24 13.30 -14.58 -20.25
N GLU A 25 13.28 -15.04 -18.98
CA GLU A 25 12.55 -16.28 -18.63
C GLU A 25 11.03 -16.04 -18.51
N GLU A 26 10.59 -14.82 -18.20
CA GLU A 26 9.16 -14.47 -18.18
C GLU A 26 8.62 -14.19 -19.57
N GLU A 27 9.43 -13.63 -20.48
CA GLU A 27 9.02 -13.40 -21.87
C GLU A 27 8.84 -14.73 -22.61
N GLU A 28 9.73 -15.72 -22.42
CA GLU A 28 9.58 -17.04 -23.05
C GLU A 28 8.37 -17.84 -22.51
N ALA A 29 8.10 -17.75 -21.20
CA ALA A 29 6.95 -18.41 -20.58
C ALA A 29 5.61 -17.77 -20.99
N VAL A 30 5.58 -16.46 -21.24
CA VAL A 30 4.39 -15.74 -21.72
C VAL A 30 4.16 -15.98 -23.22
N GLU A 31 5.22 -16.11 -24.02
CA GLU A 31 5.09 -16.41 -25.45
C GLU A 31 4.61 -17.84 -25.71
N LEU A 32 5.12 -18.82 -24.94
CA LEU A 32 4.64 -20.21 -24.97
C LEU A 32 3.17 -20.31 -24.51
N ALA A 33 2.78 -19.58 -23.47
CA ALA A 33 1.40 -19.56 -22.99
C ALA A 33 0.44 -18.82 -23.94
N ALA A 34 0.93 -17.82 -24.70
CA ALA A 34 0.13 -17.09 -25.68
C ALA A 34 -0.06 -17.88 -27.00
N ALA A 35 0.94 -18.67 -27.40
CA ALA A 35 0.86 -19.55 -28.57
C ALA A 35 -0.14 -20.70 -28.38
N GLU A 36 -0.37 -21.16 -27.15
CA GLU A 36 -1.31 -22.24 -26.84
C GLU A 36 -2.77 -21.76 -26.71
N ALA A 37 -3.03 -20.44 -26.66
CA ALA A 37 -4.34 -19.88 -26.28
C ALA A 37 -5.11 -19.11 -27.39
N MET A 38 -4.56 -18.89 -28.59
CA MET A 38 -5.26 -18.14 -29.64
C MET A 38 -5.09 -18.75 -31.04
N ASP A 39 -5.83 -19.82 -31.32
CA ASP A 39 -6.31 -20.14 -32.68
C ASP A 39 -7.74 -19.62 -32.82
N VAL A 40 -7.89 -18.32 -33.09
CA VAL A 40 -9.11 -17.73 -33.63
C VAL A 40 -8.68 -16.69 -34.66
N GLY A 41 -8.85 -17.03 -35.94
CA GLY A 41 -8.49 -16.19 -37.07
C GLY A 41 -9.18 -14.83 -37.04
N GLU A 42 -8.41 -13.79 -37.33
CA GLU A 42 -8.92 -12.42 -37.45
C GLU A 42 -8.35 -11.74 -38.72
N GLU A 43 -8.89 -12.13 -39.87
CA GLU A 43 -8.90 -11.27 -41.06
C GLU A 43 -10.09 -10.31 -40.98
N THR A 44 -9.95 -9.14 -40.33
CA THR A 44 -10.76 -7.95 -40.69
C THR A 44 -10.02 -6.65 -40.37
N LYS A 45 -9.06 -6.28 -41.24
CA LYS A 45 -8.58 -4.89 -41.29
C LYS A 45 -9.66 -4.01 -41.93
N HIS A 46 -10.47 -3.32 -41.14
CA HIS A 46 -11.45 -2.38 -41.68
C HIS A 46 -10.75 -1.14 -42.28
N ALA A 47 -10.92 -0.94 -43.59
CA ALA A 47 -10.37 0.19 -44.34
C ALA A 47 -11.02 1.52 -43.93
N SER A 48 -10.21 2.51 -43.56
CA SER A 48 -10.63 3.73 -42.85
C SER A 48 -11.05 4.92 -43.74
N LYS A 49 -11.44 4.72 -45.00
CA LYS A 49 -11.86 5.85 -45.87
C LYS A 49 -13.05 5.47 -46.77
N ARG A 50 -14.17 6.18 -46.61
CA ARG A 50 -15.29 6.18 -47.58
C ARG A 50 -14.95 7.10 -48.74
N ALA A 51 -15.10 6.62 -49.97
CA ALA A 51 -14.95 7.43 -51.19
C ALA A 51 -16.04 8.53 -51.26
N ALA A 52 -15.66 9.73 -51.70
CA ALA A 52 -16.59 10.83 -51.90
C ALA A 52 -17.37 10.64 -53.20
N VAL A 53 -18.70 10.64 -53.14
CA VAL A 53 -19.59 10.69 -54.31
C VAL A 53 -19.64 12.14 -54.78
N ALA A 54 -19.21 12.42 -56.01
CA ALA A 54 -19.42 13.71 -56.67
C ALA A 54 -20.89 13.79 -57.12
N GLY A 55 -21.66 14.70 -56.52
CA GLY A 55 -23.05 14.96 -56.91
C GLY A 55 -23.16 16.20 -57.79
N ASP A 56 -23.21 16.01 -59.10
CA ASP A 56 -23.70 17.03 -60.05
C ASP A 56 -25.23 17.03 -60.04
N GLY A 57 -25.83 17.88 -59.21
CA GLY A 57 -27.28 18.04 -59.12
C GLY A 57 -27.69 19.47 -58.79
N GLN A 58 -28.78 19.93 -59.42
CA GLN A 58 -29.34 21.30 -59.38
C GLN A 58 -29.94 21.73 -58.02
N ASN A 59 -29.51 21.15 -56.90
CA ASN A 59 -29.90 21.54 -55.54
C ASN A 59 -28.76 22.30 -54.83
N LYS A 60 -28.39 23.47 -55.38
CA LYS A 60 -27.53 24.43 -54.68
C LYS A 60 -28.44 25.45 -53.99
N PRO A 61 -28.47 25.52 -52.64
CA PRO A 61 -29.28 26.54 -51.98
C PRO A 61 -28.72 27.93 -52.32
N VAL A 62 -29.58 28.78 -52.87
CA VAL A 62 -29.27 30.18 -53.17
C VAL A 62 -29.15 30.92 -51.83
N TYR A 63 -27.94 31.32 -51.47
CA TYR A 63 -27.72 32.14 -50.28
C TYR A 63 -28.16 33.59 -50.58
N GLY A 64 -29.39 33.92 -50.20
CA GLY A 64 -29.83 35.31 -50.04
C GLY A 64 -29.10 36.00 -48.88
N ARG A 65 -29.10 37.34 -48.85
CA ARG A 65 -28.48 38.13 -47.77
C ARG A 65 -29.09 37.72 -46.41
N PRO A 66 -28.30 37.32 -45.40
CA PRO A 66 -28.84 36.89 -44.12
C PRO A 66 -29.50 38.06 -43.39
N THR A 67 -30.81 37.98 -43.13
CA THR A 67 -31.49 38.88 -42.20
C THR A 67 -31.31 38.34 -40.78
N TYR A 68 -30.81 39.20 -39.89
CA TYR A 68 -30.48 38.89 -38.51
C TYR A 68 -31.74 38.98 -37.64
N ASP A 69 -32.30 37.83 -37.27
CA ASP A 69 -33.53 37.74 -36.47
C ASP A 69 -33.23 37.34 -35.02
N GLY A 70 -32.27 38.00 -34.36
CA GLY A 70 -32.02 38.03 -32.90
C GLY A 70 -31.72 36.70 -32.17
N VAL A 71 -31.98 35.56 -32.79
CA VAL A 71 -31.81 34.21 -32.29
C VAL A 71 -30.99 33.52 -33.37
N LEU A 72 -29.68 33.47 -33.15
CA LEU A 72 -28.73 32.69 -33.95
C LEU A 72 -29.41 31.41 -34.42
N ALA A 73 -29.67 31.34 -35.74
CA ALA A 73 -30.28 30.23 -36.43
C ALA A 73 -29.90 28.91 -35.75
N GLY A 74 -30.90 28.19 -35.25
CA GLY A 74 -30.72 26.95 -34.51
C GLY A 74 -29.77 26.02 -35.26
N LYS A 75 -28.63 25.71 -34.66
CA LYS A 75 -27.74 24.66 -35.18
C LYS A 75 -28.55 23.36 -35.29
N VAL A 76 -28.48 22.72 -36.46
CA VAL A 76 -29.20 21.50 -36.85
C VAL A 76 -29.12 20.35 -35.82
N SER A 77 -28.17 20.36 -34.88
CA SER A 77 -28.00 19.29 -33.89
C SER A 77 -28.70 19.50 -32.53
N GLY A 78 -29.40 20.61 -32.29
CA GLY A 78 -30.13 20.88 -31.03
C GLY A 78 -29.27 20.93 -29.76
N ARG A 79 -27.96 20.70 -29.87
CA ARG A 79 -27.06 20.52 -28.72
C ARG A 79 -26.33 21.82 -28.42
N LYS A 80 -26.73 22.47 -27.33
CA LYS A 80 -26.06 23.65 -26.78
C LYS A 80 -24.69 23.23 -26.24
N TRP A 81 -23.65 23.42 -27.05
CA TRP A 81 -22.25 23.06 -26.74
C TRP A 81 -21.75 23.60 -25.39
N LYS A 82 -22.39 24.63 -24.82
CA LYS A 82 -22.08 25.22 -23.51
C LYS A 82 -23.35 25.83 -22.87
N ALA A 83 -24.28 25.01 -22.41
CA ALA A 83 -25.42 25.53 -21.64
C ALA A 83 -24.94 26.20 -20.34
N HIS A 84 -25.50 27.35 -20.00
CA HIS A 84 -25.22 28.03 -18.74
C HIS A 84 -25.61 27.11 -17.56
N LYS A 85 -24.69 26.84 -16.64
CA LYS A 85 -24.95 25.96 -15.50
C LYS A 85 -25.78 26.71 -14.46
N THR A 86 -27.02 26.29 -14.24
CA THR A 86 -27.94 26.90 -13.26
C THR A 86 -27.46 26.74 -11.81
N THR A 87 -26.67 25.71 -11.52
CA THR A 87 -26.15 25.44 -10.17
C THR A 87 -24.67 25.05 -10.19
N ARG A 88 -23.97 25.40 -9.11
CA ARG A 88 -22.58 24.97 -8.88
C ARG A 88 -22.57 23.47 -8.57
N THR A 89 -21.57 22.73 -9.06
CA THR A 89 -21.42 21.29 -8.78
C THR A 89 -21.35 20.98 -7.29
N SER A 90 -20.78 21.89 -6.49
CA SER A 90 -20.75 21.79 -5.02
C SER A 90 -22.12 21.90 -4.34
N ALA A 91 -23.12 22.46 -5.01
CA ALA A 91 -24.48 22.58 -4.48
C ALA A 91 -25.33 21.33 -4.76
N MET A 92 -24.87 20.41 -5.61
CA MET A 92 -25.54 19.15 -5.87
C MET A 92 -25.29 18.19 -4.70
N LYS A 93 -26.22 18.16 -3.74
CA LYS A 93 -26.20 17.15 -2.67
C LYS A 93 -26.51 15.79 -3.28
N VAL A 94 -25.49 14.93 -3.38
CA VAL A 94 -25.69 13.51 -3.71
C VAL A 94 -26.27 12.84 -2.48
N VAL A 95 -27.60 12.77 -2.39
CA VAL A 95 -28.26 11.99 -1.34
C VAL A 95 -28.12 10.52 -1.71
N GLY A 96 -27.08 9.87 -1.18
CA GLY A 96 -26.93 8.42 -1.29
C GLY A 96 -28.10 7.70 -0.60
N ARG A 97 -28.42 6.49 -1.07
CA ARG A 97 -29.45 5.63 -0.45
C ARG A 97 -29.13 5.48 1.04
N LYS A 98 -30.06 5.91 1.91
CA LYS A 98 -29.92 5.76 3.36
C LYS A 98 -29.97 4.26 3.66
N SER A 99 -28.87 3.69 4.16
CA SER A 99 -28.86 2.30 4.61
C SER A 99 -29.87 2.09 5.73
N THR A 100 -30.50 0.92 5.74
CA THR A 100 -31.47 0.55 6.77
C THR A 100 -30.76 0.37 8.12
N LEU A 101 -31.52 0.39 9.22
CA LEU A 101 -30.94 0.21 10.56
C LEU A 101 -30.25 -1.16 10.70
N GLU A 102 -30.84 -2.20 10.11
CA GLU A 102 -30.30 -3.55 10.12
C GLU A 102 -28.97 -3.66 9.37
N GLU A 103 -28.87 -3.04 8.19
CA GLU A 103 -27.62 -2.97 7.42
C GLU A 103 -26.52 -2.30 8.24
N LYS A 104 -26.84 -1.20 8.93
CA LYS A 104 -25.88 -0.51 9.82
C LYS A 104 -25.44 -1.37 11.00
N ASN A 105 -26.32 -2.19 11.56
CA ASN A 105 -25.97 -3.07 12.67
C ASN A 105 -25.06 -4.21 12.20
N ARG A 106 -25.36 -4.84 11.06
CA ARG A 106 -24.48 -5.84 10.45
C ARG A 106 -23.08 -5.28 10.16
N GLU A 107 -23.00 -4.07 9.60
CA GLU A 107 -21.71 -3.42 9.38
C GLU A 107 -20.94 -3.16 10.69
N LYS A 108 -21.63 -2.78 11.77
CA LYS A 108 -21.00 -2.56 13.08
C LYS A 108 -20.45 -3.86 13.65
N GLU A 109 -21.20 -4.96 13.53
CA GLU A 109 -20.78 -6.29 13.98
C GLU A 109 -19.54 -6.76 13.21
N VAL A 110 -19.54 -6.62 11.88
CA VAL A 110 -18.37 -6.95 11.05
C VAL A 110 -17.15 -6.10 11.43
N LYS A 111 -17.33 -4.79 11.61
CA LYS A 111 -16.25 -3.89 12.05
C LYS A 111 -15.75 -4.25 13.46
N ARG A 112 -16.64 -4.68 14.35
CA ARG A 112 -16.29 -5.09 15.71
C ARG A 112 -15.48 -6.39 15.69
N ALA A 113 -15.96 -7.43 14.99
CA ALA A 113 -15.26 -8.70 14.85
C ALA A 113 -13.87 -8.52 14.23
N TYR A 114 -13.75 -7.67 13.21
CA TYR A 114 -12.46 -7.32 12.61
C TYR A 114 -11.50 -6.66 13.62
N LYS A 115 -11.99 -5.69 14.40
CA LYS A 115 -11.19 -5.00 15.41
C LYS A 115 -10.75 -5.94 16.52
N GLU A 116 -11.64 -6.81 17.00
CA GLU A 116 -11.33 -7.80 18.03
C GLU A 116 -10.23 -8.75 17.56
N ARG A 117 -10.37 -9.32 16.35
CA ARG A 117 -9.32 -10.17 15.75
C ARG A 117 -7.99 -9.43 15.56
N MET A 118 -8.04 -8.18 15.11
CA MET A 118 -6.84 -7.35 14.97
C MET A 118 -6.16 -7.10 16.32
N MET A 119 -6.93 -6.82 17.37
CA MET A 119 -6.39 -6.61 18.71
C MET A 119 -5.77 -7.88 19.28
N GLU A 120 -6.44 -9.02 19.12
CA GLU A 120 -5.93 -10.33 19.54
C GLU A 120 -4.57 -10.62 18.90
N LEU A 121 -4.44 -10.45 17.58
CA LEU A 121 -3.17 -10.65 16.88
C LEU A 121 -2.08 -9.69 17.38
N LYS A 122 -2.42 -8.42 17.63
CA LYS A 122 -1.48 -7.44 18.18
C LYS A 122 -1.04 -7.80 19.60
N GLU A 123 -1.93 -8.33 20.42
CA GLU A 123 -1.65 -8.77 21.77
C GLU A 123 -0.74 -10.01 21.77
N GLN A 124 -1.03 -11.00 20.93
CA GLN A 124 -0.15 -12.17 20.73
C GLN A 124 1.27 -11.74 20.32
N ILE A 125 1.41 -10.81 19.36
CA ILE A 125 2.70 -10.27 18.95
C ILE A 125 3.39 -9.55 20.12
N ARG A 126 2.65 -8.77 20.91
CA ARG A 126 3.19 -8.06 22.08
C ARG A 126 3.69 -9.03 23.15
N ALA A 127 2.90 -10.05 23.48
CA ALA A 127 3.26 -11.10 24.42
C ALA A 127 4.54 -11.83 23.97
N SER A 128 4.61 -12.26 22.71
CA SER A 128 5.80 -12.90 22.14
C SER A 128 7.05 -12.02 22.21
N LYS A 129 6.91 -10.71 21.94
CA LYS A 129 8.03 -9.75 22.06
C LYS A 129 8.50 -9.60 23.50
N VAL A 130 7.58 -9.54 24.45
CA VAL A 130 7.91 -9.44 25.88
C VAL A 130 8.62 -10.71 26.36
N GLU A 131 8.11 -11.89 25.99
CA GLU A 131 8.77 -13.16 26.33
C GLU A 131 10.18 -13.26 25.75
N LYS A 132 10.39 -12.85 24.49
CA LYS A 132 11.73 -12.81 23.89
C LYS A 132 12.67 -11.87 24.65
N ARG A 133 12.19 -10.71 25.10
CA ARG A 133 12.99 -9.78 25.91
C ARG A 133 13.37 -10.40 27.25
N LYS A 134 12.41 -10.99 27.97
CA LYS A 134 12.66 -11.68 29.25
C LYS A 134 13.69 -12.81 29.11
N LYS A 135 13.55 -13.67 28.10
CA LYS A 135 14.51 -14.74 27.81
C LYS A 135 15.92 -14.20 27.52
N ASN A 136 16.03 -13.08 26.82
CA ASN A 136 17.32 -12.44 26.57
C ASN A 136 17.92 -11.82 27.83
N GLU A 137 17.11 -11.17 28.66
CA GLU A 137 17.53 -10.62 29.95
C GLU A 137 18.03 -11.71 30.90
N GLU A 138 17.32 -12.84 30.98
CA GLU A 138 17.74 -14.02 31.74
C GLU A 138 19.06 -14.59 31.22
N ARG A 139 19.20 -14.78 29.91
CA ARG A 139 20.45 -15.23 29.29
C ARG A 139 21.61 -14.27 29.58
N LEU A 140 21.37 -12.96 29.50
CA LEU A 140 22.38 -11.95 29.83
C LEU A 140 22.75 -11.98 31.31
N ARG A 141 21.78 -12.18 32.20
CA ARG A 141 22.03 -12.33 33.64
C ARG A 141 22.87 -13.58 33.91
N ILE A 142 22.48 -14.72 33.36
CA ILE A 142 23.23 -15.98 33.49
C ILE A 142 24.64 -15.82 32.92
N LYS A 143 24.79 -15.17 31.76
CA LYS A 143 26.09 -14.92 31.16
C LYS A 143 26.97 -14.06 32.07
N LYS A 144 26.44 -12.96 32.63
CA LYS A 144 27.16 -12.11 33.59
C LYS A 144 27.55 -12.89 34.85
N GLU A 145 26.67 -13.75 35.35
CA GLU A 145 26.97 -14.60 36.50
C GLU A 145 28.07 -15.63 36.20
N ASN A 146 28.02 -16.26 35.02
CA ASN A 146 29.04 -17.20 34.57
C ASN A 146 30.38 -16.50 34.32
N GLU A 147 30.38 -15.28 33.77
CA GLU A 147 31.57 -14.44 33.62
C GLU A 147 32.17 -14.10 34.99
N LEU A 148 31.35 -13.79 36.00
CA LEU A 148 31.82 -13.55 37.37
C LEU A 148 32.39 -14.82 38.02
N ARG A 149 31.74 -15.98 37.85
CA ARG A 149 32.21 -17.26 38.37
C ARG A 149 33.47 -17.76 37.65
N GLY A 150 33.59 -17.53 36.35
CA GLY A 150 34.70 -17.97 35.50
C GLY A 150 35.94 -17.09 35.57
N GLN A 151 35.86 -15.89 36.15
CA GLN A 151 37.05 -15.05 36.38
C GLN A 151 37.95 -15.69 37.44
N ALA A 152 39.18 -16.07 37.04
CA ALA A 152 40.20 -16.51 37.97
C ALA A 152 40.62 -15.34 38.87
N VAL A 153 40.11 -15.30 40.10
CA VAL A 153 40.41 -14.25 41.09
C VAL A 153 41.46 -14.71 42.09
N GLN A 154 42.49 -13.88 42.29
CA GLN A 154 43.43 -14.03 43.38
C GLN A 154 42.86 -13.37 44.64
N LYS A 155 42.70 -14.14 45.72
CA LYS A 155 42.24 -13.62 47.02
C LYS A 155 43.39 -12.89 47.72
N VAL A 156 43.24 -11.59 47.94
CA VAL A 156 44.18 -10.79 48.73
C VAL A 156 43.64 -10.67 50.16
N THR A 157 44.17 -11.48 51.08
CA THR A 157 43.75 -11.50 52.49
C THR A 157 44.51 -10.52 53.38
N ASN A 158 45.72 -10.10 52.98
CA ASN A 158 46.57 -9.25 53.82
C ASN A 158 46.20 -7.75 53.71
N PRO A 159 45.86 -7.05 54.80
CA PRO A 159 45.52 -5.62 54.74
C PRO A 159 46.71 -4.72 54.38
N LYS A 160 47.95 -5.15 54.67
CA LYS A 160 49.16 -4.37 54.35
C LYS A 160 49.41 -4.31 52.85
N THR A 161 49.08 -5.36 52.10
CA THR A 161 49.22 -5.36 50.63
C THR A 161 48.19 -4.44 49.99
N ILE A 162 46.93 -4.44 50.47
CA ILE A 162 45.87 -3.52 50.02
C ILE A 162 46.28 -2.05 50.24
N LYS A 163 46.89 -1.73 51.38
CA LYS A 163 47.37 -0.38 51.70
C LYS A 163 48.51 0.09 50.78
N LYS A 164 49.37 -0.84 50.32
CA LYS A 164 50.50 -0.56 49.42
C LYS A 164 50.12 -0.42 47.94
N MET A 165 48.93 -0.88 47.52
CA MET A 165 48.48 -0.76 46.13
C MET A 165 48.18 0.68 45.71
N SER A 166 48.29 0.97 44.41
CA SER A 166 47.87 2.28 43.86
C SER A 166 46.35 2.50 43.95
N LYS A 167 45.91 3.76 43.90
CA LYS A 167 44.47 4.12 43.91
C LYS A 167 43.71 3.45 42.75
N LYS A 168 44.34 3.31 41.58
CA LYS A 168 43.77 2.64 40.40
C LYS A 168 43.55 1.14 40.65
N GLN A 169 44.54 0.45 41.24
CA GLN A 169 44.44 -0.98 41.58
C GLN A 169 43.40 -1.24 42.68
N ARG A 170 43.33 -0.39 43.70
CA ARG A 170 42.30 -0.51 44.76
C ARG A 170 40.87 -0.40 44.22
N LYS A 171 40.65 0.43 43.19
CA LYS A 171 39.34 0.58 42.53
C LYS A 171 38.90 -0.68 41.75
N LEU A 172 39.83 -1.56 41.39
CA LEU A 172 39.55 -2.81 40.68
C LEU A 172 39.20 -3.97 41.61
N LEU A 173 39.53 -3.87 42.91
CA LEU A 173 39.13 -4.88 43.89
C LEU A 173 37.62 -4.87 44.06
N ARG A 174 37.02 -6.06 44.08
CA ARG A 174 35.62 -6.27 44.44
C ARG A 174 35.57 -6.94 45.82
N PRO A 175 34.57 -6.63 46.66
CA PRO A 175 34.34 -7.39 47.89
C PRO A 175 34.12 -8.85 47.51
N ALA A 176 34.72 -9.77 48.25
CA ALA A 176 34.40 -11.19 48.08
C ALA A 176 32.93 -11.41 48.43
N PRO A 177 32.19 -12.25 47.69
CA PRO A 177 30.88 -12.69 48.14
C PRO A 177 31.07 -13.42 49.48
N ASN A 178 30.30 -13.01 50.50
CA ASN A 178 30.22 -13.70 51.79
C ASN A 178 29.56 -15.06 51.63
#